data_AF-A0A660ZUR4-F1
#
_entry.id   AF-A0A660ZUR4-F1
#
_cell.length_a   1.000
_cell.length_b   1.000
_cell.length_c   1.000
_cell.angle_alpha   90.00
_cell.angle_beta   90.00
_cell.angle_gamma   90.00
#
_symmetry.space_group_name_H-M   'P 1'
#
loop_
_entity.id
_entity.type
_entity.pdbx_description
1 polymer ?
#
loop_
_entity_poly.entity_id
_entity_poly.type
_entity_poly.pdbx_seq_one_letter_code
_entity_poly.pdbx_strand_id
1 'polypeptide(L)'
;MLVAPKGQGHKLREAYVAGGGLPGLIAIEGPDQEDTLELALAYARACGALKGGGFLSTFREEAVSDQFGEQAVLCGGLVELIEAAWEVLVDRGHSPEVAYFECLHEVKLIVDLIHEHGIDGMRQRISTTAAWGGLQAGPRVIGPESRRAMKELLERIEDGSFAREFLDVQSDGGERLRQEIARKAEHPIVGTGHGLREFLMQCRLDQTSGADQREERK
;
A
#
# COMPACT_ATOMS: atom_id res chain seq x y z
N MET A 1 -22.94 -9.22 9.14
CA MET A 1 -22.55 -8.31 8.04
C MET A 1 -21.09 -7.89 8.19
N LEU A 2 -20.48 -7.47 7.09
CA LEU A 2 -19.14 -6.89 6.97
C LEU A 2 -19.22 -5.64 6.10
N VAL A 3 -18.51 -4.59 6.49
CA VAL A 3 -18.23 -3.40 5.67
C VAL A 3 -16.74 -3.17 5.71
N ALA A 4 -16.04 -3.43 4.61
CA ALA A 4 -14.59 -3.39 4.50
C ALA A 4 -14.13 -2.29 3.53
N PRO A 5 -13.83 -1.07 4.02
CA PRO A 5 -13.19 -0.03 3.21
C PRO A 5 -11.81 -0.49 2.76
N LYS A 6 -11.49 -0.34 1.46
CA LYS A 6 -10.19 -0.72 0.92
C LYS A 6 -9.24 0.47 0.97
N GLY A 7 -8.50 0.54 2.07
CA GLY A 7 -7.47 1.54 2.34
C GLY A 7 -7.26 1.75 3.84
N GLN A 8 -6.26 2.55 4.19
CA GLN A 8 -5.89 2.78 5.59
C GLN A 8 -6.95 3.61 6.31
N GLY A 9 -7.18 3.35 7.61
CA GLY A 9 -8.21 4.03 8.38
C GLY A 9 -8.09 5.56 8.40
N HIS A 10 -6.86 6.10 8.45
CA HIS A 10 -6.65 7.55 8.38
C HIS A 10 -7.05 8.14 7.01
N LYS A 11 -6.85 7.40 5.91
CA LYS A 11 -7.29 7.80 4.57
C LYS A 11 -8.80 7.77 4.41
N LEU A 12 -9.46 6.79 5.03
CA LEU A 12 -10.92 6.80 5.12
C LEU A 12 -11.43 8.08 5.80
N ARG A 13 -10.81 8.45 6.93
CA ARG A 13 -11.18 9.67 7.66
C ARG A 13 -10.94 10.94 6.84
N GLU A 14 -9.76 11.07 6.23
CA GLU A 14 -9.41 12.21 5.36
C GLU A 14 -10.43 12.34 4.21
N ALA A 15 -10.71 11.25 3.51
CA ALA A 15 -11.66 11.24 2.40
C ALA A 15 -13.09 11.60 2.87
N TYR A 16 -13.53 11.06 4.01
CA TYR A 16 -14.84 11.38 4.58
C TYR A 16 -15.00 12.86 4.90
N VAL A 17 -14.00 13.46 5.56
CA VAL A 17 -14.00 14.89 5.91
C VAL A 17 -13.98 15.77 4.66
N ALA A 18 -13.28 15.34 3.61
CA ALA A 18 -13.30 16.00 2.29
C ALA A 18 -14.61 15.78 1.51
N GLY A 19 -15.62 15.14 2.09
CA GLY A 19 -16.92 14.88 1.48
C GLY A 19 -16.97 13.62 0.61
N GLY A 20 -15.82 13.01 0.33
CA GLY A 20 -15.67 11.74 -0.39
C GLY A 20 -15.70 10.52 0.52
N GLY A 21 -15.02 9.45 0.09
CA GLY A 21 -14.85 8.21 0.83
C GLY A 21 -13.98 7.23 0.06
N LEU A 22 -13.81 6.02 0.59
CA LEU A 22 -13.03 4.97 -0.06
C LEU A 22 -13.95 3.94 -0.73
N PRO A 23 -13.44 3.22 -1.76
CA PRO A 23 -14.11 2.02 -2.22
C PRO A 23 -14.14 0.97 -1.11
N GLY A 24 -15.07 0.03 -1.20
CA GLY A 24 -15.16 -1.04 -0.20
C GLY A 24 -15.94 -2.26 -0.66
N LEU A 25 -15.88 -3.29 0.16
CA LEU A 25 -16.64 -4.53 -0.02
C LEU A 25 -17.69 -4.64 1.08
N ILE A 26 -18.86 -5.17 0.72
CA ILE A 26 -19.89 -5.59 1.67
C ILE A 26 -20.03 -7.10 1.60
N ALA A 27 -20.11 -7.76 2.75
CA ALA A 27 -20.56 -9.15 2.82
C ALA A 27 -21.68 -9.31 3.87
N ILE A 28 -22.64 -10.17 3.56
CA ILE A 28 -23.76 -10.52 4.44
C ILE A 28 -23.84 -12.04 4.57
N GLU A 29 -24.20 -12.50 5.76
CA GLU A 29 -24.40 -13.92 6.08
C GLU A 29 -25.44 -14.01 7.19
N GLY A 30 -26.19 -15.11 7.23
CA GLY A 30 -27.31 -15.30 8.15
C GLY A 30 -28.69 -15.35 7.45
N PRO A 31 -29.76 -15.57 8.24
CA PRO A 31 -31.11 -15.80 7.71
C PRO A 31 -31.80 -14.54 7.16
N ASP A 32 -31.62 -13.37 7.80
CA ASP A 32 -32.32 -12.13 7.45
C ASP A 32 -31.50 -11.26 6.48
N GLN A 33 -31.26 -11.77 5.27
CA GLN A 33 -30.33 -11.19 4.30
C GLN A 33 -30.69 -9.76 3.86
N GLU A 34 -31.97 -9.47 3.63
CA GLU A 34 -32.42 -8.17 3.10
C GLU A 34 -32.22 -7.03 4.12
N ASP A 35 -32.76 -7.19 5.33
CA ASP A 35 -32.59 -6.23 6.43
C ASP A 35 -31.10 -6.07 6.81
N THR A 36 -30.34 -7.17 6.79
CA THR A 36 -28.90 -7.15 7.06
C THR A 36 -28.14 -6.36 6.00
N LEU A 37 -28.54 -6.47 4.72
CA LEU A 37 -27.94 -5.71 3.64
C LEU A 37 -28.28 -4.22 3.74
N GLU A 38 -29.52 -3.88 4.04
CA GLU A 38 -29.94 -2.48 4.23
C GLU A 38 -29.14 -1.83 5.37
N LEU A 39 -29.01 -2.54 6.49
CA LEU A 39 -28.20 -2.09 7.63
C LEU A 39 -26.72 -1.93 7.25
N ALA A 40 -26.14 -2.87 6.49
CA ALA A 40 -24.75 -2.79 6.05
C ALA A 40 -24.52 -1.59 5.13
N LEU A 41 -25.43 -1.32 4.19
CA LEU A 41 -25.38 -0.16 3.30
C LEU A 41 -25.53 1.15 4.07
N ALA A 42 -26.46 1.21 5.03
CA ALA A 42 -26.64 2.37 5.90
C ALA A 42 -25.37 2.65 6.73
N TYR A 43 -24.78 1.60 7.32
CA TYR A 43 -23.53 1.70 8.09
C TYR A 43 -22.38 2.18 7.21
N ALA A 44 -22.20 1.59 6.02
CA ALA A 44 -21.17 1.97 5.07
C ALA A 44 -21.27 3.45 4.68
N ARG A 45 -22.49 3.90 4.34
CA ARG A 45 -22.75 5.31 4.02
C ARG A 45 -22.41 6.23 5.20
N ALA A 46 -22.78 5.84 6.43
CA ALA A 46 -22.55 6.65 7.62
C ALA A 46 -21.05 6.84 7.91
N CYS A 47 -20.22 5.80 7.72
CA CYS A 47 -18.79 5.85 7.97
C CYS A 47 -17.94 6.32 6.76
N GLY A 48 -18.58 6.61 5.62
CA GLY A 48 -17.88 7.05 4.41
C GLY A 48 -17.35 5.93 3.53
N ALA A 49 -17.56 4.68 3.92
CA ALA A 49 -17.30 3.56 3.03
C ALA A 49 -18.27 3.63 1.84
N LEU A 50 -17.81 3.18 0.67
CA LEU A 50 -18.61 3.07 -0.56
C LEU A 50 -19.02 4.38 -1.24
N LYS A 51 -18.68 5.55 -0.66
CA LYS A 51 -18.77 6.82 -1.41
C LYS A 51 -17.84 6.84 -2.62
N GLY A 52 -16.76 6.07 -2.60
CA GLY A 52 -15.89 5.80 -3.75
C GLY A 52 -16.36 4.65 -4.65
N GLY A 53 -17.55 4.08 -4.41
CA GLY A 53 -18.06 2.87 -5.06
C GLY A 53 -17.80 1.59 -4.25
N GLY A 54 -18.33 0.46 -4.68
CA GLY A 54 -18.04 -0.82 -4.04
C GLY A 54 -18.89 -1.98 -4.54
N PHE A 55 -18.58 -3.17 -4.04
CA PHE A 55 -19.11 -4.43 -4.56
C PHE A 55 -19.58 -5.34 -3.42
N LEU A 56 -20.59 -6.16 -3.72
CA LEU A 56 -20.96 -7.29 -2.87
C LEU A 56 -19.90 -8.39 -3.01
N SER A 57 -19.57 -9.01 -1.88
CA SER A 57 -18.58 -10.07 -1.74
C SER A 57 -19.06 -11.09 -0.69
N THR A 58 -18.18 -12.01 -0.30
CA THR A 58 -18.38 -12.96 0.80
C THR A 58 -17.33 -12.74 1.88
N PHE A 59 -17.60 -13.18 3.11
CA PHE A 59 -16.61 -13.13 4.20
C PHE A 59 -15.31 -13.84 3.81
N ARG A 60 -15.41 -14.99 3.12
CA ARG A 60 -14.25 -15.75 2.66
C ARG A 60 -13.46 -14.98 1.61
N GLU A 61 -14.12 -14.45 0.58
CA GLU A 61 -13.44 -13.73 -0.49
C GLU A 61 -12.73 -12.48 0.05
N GLU A 62 -13.37 -11.73 0.92
CA GLU A 62 -12.78 -10.54 1.55
C GLU A 62 -11.56 -10.93 2.40
N ALA A 63 -11.71 -11.85 3.35
CA ALA A 63 -10.63 -12.22 4.25
C ALA A 63 -9.41 -12.82 3.51
N VAL A 64 -9.65 -13.69 2.52
CA VAL A 64 -8.57 -14.31 1.74
C VAL A 64 -7.87 -13.29 0.84
N SER A 65 -8.64 -12.48 0.10
CA SER A 65 -8.06 -11.52 -0.84
C SER A 65 -7.32 -10.38 -0.16
N ASP A 66 -7.80 -9.92 1.00
CA ASP A 66 -7.20 -8.87 1.80
C ASP A 66 -5.84 -9.32 2.35
N GLN A 67 -5.82 -10.46 3.06
CA GLN A 67 -4.59 -11.04 3.61
C GLN A 67 -3.57 -11.38 2.53
N PHE A 68 -4.03 -11.88 1.38
CA PHE A 68 -3.14 -12.17 0.26
C PHE A 68 -2.55 -10.88 -0.33
N GLY A 69 -3.38 -9.87 -0.57
CA GLY A 69 -2.95 -8.59 -1.13
C GLY A 69 -1.90 -7.90 -0.26
N GLU A 70 -2.12 -7.88 1.06
CA GLU A 70 -1.18 -7.29 2.01
C GLU A 70 0.16 -8.03 2.07
N GLN A 71 0.14 -9.37 2.14
CA GLN A 71 1.36 -10.16 2.21
C GLN A 71 2.15 -10.16 0.90
N ALA A 72 1.48 -10.43 -0.23
CA ALA A 72 2.14 -10.64 -1.50
C ALA A 72 2.51 -9.34 -2.23
N VAL A 73 1.79 -8.23 -1.97
CA VAL A 73 1.95 -6.99 -2.74
C VAL A 73 2.11 -5.78 -1.84
N LEU A 74 1.09 -5.41 -1.06
CA LEU A 74 0.98 -4.05 -0.50
C LEU A 74 1.97 -3.77 0.63
N CYS A 75 2.22 -4.76 1.48
CA CYS A 75 3.05 -4.62 2.67
C CYS A 75 4.34 -5.44 2.54
N GLY A 76 4.25 -6.74 2.24
CA GLY A 76 5.43 -7.60 2.12
C GLY A 76 6.18 -7.34 0.81
N GLY A 77 5.56 -7.70 -0.32
CA GLY A 77 6.21 -7.67 -1.64
C GLY A 77 6.77 -6.31 -2.04
N LEU A 78 6.03 -5.22 -1.84
CA LEU A 78 6.48 -3.87 -2.19
C LEU A 78 7.67 -3.43 -1.35
N VAL A 79 7.62 -3.63 -0.02
CA VAL A 79 8.69 -3.19 0.88
C VAL A 79 9.98 -3.97 0.60
N GLU A 80 9.89 -5.29 0.46
CA GLU A 80 11.07 -6.12 0.16
C GLU A 80 11.66 -5.81 -1.23
N LEU A 81 10.82 -5.51 -2.24
CA LEU A 81 11.31 -5.07 -3.55
C LEU A 81 12.10 -3.75 -3.46
N ILE A 82 11.59 -2.80 -2.66
CA ILE A 82 12.23 -1.50 -2.45
C ILE A 82 13.56 -1.66 -1.70
N GLU A 83 13.56 -2.41 -0.58
CA GLU A 83 14.75 -2.67 0.23
C GLU A 83 15.84 -3.35 -0.62
N ALA A 84 15.51 -4.45 -1.29
CA ALA A 84 16.47 -5.18 -2.12
C ALA A 84 17.03 -4.35 -3.29
N ALA A 85 16.19 -3.55 -3.97
CA ALA A 85 16.66 -2.69 -5.05
C ALA A 85 17.58 -1.58 -4.53
N TRP A 86 17.27 -1.01 -3.36
CA TRP A 86 18.08 0.00 -2.70
C TRP A 86 19.46 -0.55 -2.29
N GLU A 87 19.48 -1.73 -1.67
CA GLU A 87 20.71 -2.43 -1.26
C GLU A 87 21.61 -2.68 -2.47
N VAL A 88 21.07 -3.19 -3.59
CA VAL A 88 21.83 -3.45 -4.81
C VAL A 88 22.51 -2.19 -5.36
N LEU A 89 21.86 -1.03 -5.29
CA LEU A 89 22.48 0.23 -5.73
C LEU A 89 23.57 0.68 -4.75
N VAL A 90 23.29 0.65 -3.45
CA VAL A 90 24.25 1.10 -2.42
C VAL A 90 25.50 0.21 -2.37
N ASP A 91 25.33 -1.11 -2.49
CA ASP A 91 26.44 -2.07 -2.57
C ASP A 91 27.35 -1.85 -3.78
N ARG A 92 26.83 -1.20 -4.82
CA ARG A 92 27.59 -0.80 -6.02
C ARG A 92 28.17 0.61 -5.93
N GLY A 93 28.08 1.25 -4.77
CA GLY A 93 28.69 2.54 -4.48
C GLY A 93 27.84 3.75 -4.88
N HIS A 94 26.56 3.55 -5.22
CA HIS A 94 25.63 4.67 -5.33
C HIS A 94 25.37 5.28 -3.96
N SER A 95 25.09 6.59 -3.89
CA SER A 95 24.77 7.21 -2.60
C SER A 95 23.42 6.69 -2.09
N PRO A 96 23.28 6.52 -0.75
CA PRO A 96 22.01 6.16 -0.12
C PRO A 96 20.82 7.01 -0.57
N GLU A 97 21.04 8.31 -0.77
CA GLU A 97 20.00 9.27 -1.13
C GLU A 97 19.52 9.09 -2.56
N VAL A 98 20.44 8.90 -3.52
CA VAL A 98 20.08 8.63 -4.91
C VAL A 98 19.33 7.31 -5.01
N ALA A 99 19.83 6.26 -4.35
CA ALA A 99 19.13 4.98 -4.30
C ALA A 99 17.74 5.11 -3.67
N TYR A 100 17.57 5.94 -2.63
CA TYR A 100 16.27 6.20 -2.02
C TYR A 100 15.31 6.89 -3.00
N PHE A 101 15.78 7.87 -3.76
CA PHE A 101 14.94 8.54 -4.76
C PHE A 101 14.45 7.55 -5.83
N GLU A 102 15.37 6.78 -6.41
CA GLU A 102 15.08 5.84 -7.49
C GLU A 102 14.23 4.65 -7.03
N CYS A 103 14.50 4.09 -5.85
CA CYS A 103 13.88 2.84 -5.41
C CYS A 103 12.64 3.03 -4.53
N LEU A 104 12.49 4.16 -3.83
CA LEU A 104 11.36 4.40 -2.93
C LEU A 104 10.57 5.65 -3.31
N HIS A 105 11.21 6.81 -3.43
CA HIS A 105 10.49 8.07 -3.64
C HIS A 105 9.64 8.07 -4.91
N GLU A 106 10.21 7.59 -6.02
CA GLU A 106 9.53 7.55 -7.31
C GLU A 106 8.44 6.47 -7.42
N VAL A 107 8.41 5.50 -6.49
CA VAL A 107 7.31 4.52 -6.43
C VAL A 107 5.97 5.23 -6.33
N LYS A 108 5.88 6.29 -5.53
CA LYS A 108 4.65 7.09 -5.42
C LYS A 108 4.21 7.65 -6.77
N LEU A 109 5.14 8.17 -7.56
CA LEU A 109 4.82 8.79 -8.85
C LEU A 109 4.28 7.77 -9.85
N ILE A 110 4.88 6.57 -9.89
CA ILE A 110 4.40 5.49 -10.74
C ILE A 110 3.04 4.96 -10.28
N VAL A 111 2.84 4.80 -8.97
CA VAL A 111 1.56 4.35 -8.40
C VAL A 111 0.45 5.38 -8.65
N ASP A 112 0.74 6.68 -8.52
CA ASP A 112 -0.22 7.75 -8.85
C ASP A 112 -0.63 7.68 -10.32
N LEU A 113 0.32 7.48 -11.26
CA LEU A 113 0.01 7.29 -12.68
C LEU A 113 -0.85 6.04 -12.95
N ILE A 114 -0.55 4.93 -12.28
CA ILE A 114 -1.36 3.70 -12.41
C ILE A 114 -2.76 3.93 -11.88
N HIS A 115 -2.90 4.66 -10.78
CA HIS A 115 -4.19 4.97 -10.18
C HIS A 115 -5.03 5.88 -11.08
N GLU A 116 -4.42 6.91 -11.69
CA GLU A 116 -5.11 7.86 -12.56
C GLU A 116 -5.42 7.33 -13.96
N HIS A 117 -4.56 6.44 -14.48
CA HIS A 117 -4.56 6.09 -15.91
C HIS A 117 -4.45 4.60 -16.21
N GLY A 118 -4.41 3.74 -15.19
CA GLY A 118 -4.19 2.31 -15.38
C GLY A 118 -2.75 1.96 -15.75
N ILE A 119 -2.46 0.66 -15.81
CA ILE A 119 -1.12 0.14 -16.12
C ILE A 119 -0.69 0.49 -17.55
N ASP A 120 -1.62 0.45 -18.50
CA ASP A 120 -1.40 0.82 -19.89
C ASP A 120 -1.19 2.33 -20.04
N GLY A 121 -2.00 3.14 -19.36
CA GLY A 121 -1.85 4.61 -19.39
C GLY A 121 -0.56 5.09 -18.73
N MET A 122 -0.10 4.43 -17.67
CA MET A 122 1.22 4.67 -17.07
C MET A 122 2.34 4.40 -18.09
N ARG A 123 2.32 3.26 -18.79
CA ARG A 123 3.35 2.91 -19.79
C ARG A 123 3.43 3.89 -20.95
N GLN A 124 2.33 4.54 -21.29
CA GLN A 124 2.26 5.57 -22.34
C GLN A 124 2.79 6.93 -21.88
N ARG A 125 2.96 7.15 -20.57
CA ARG A 125 3.35 8.44 -19.97
C ARG A 125 4.79 8.49 -19.46
N ILE A 126 5.42 7.32 -19.30
CA ILE A 126 6.85 7.23 -19.00
C ILE A 126 7.69 7.28 -20.28
N SER A 127 9.01 7.48 -20.16
CA SER A 127 9.91 7.48 -21.31
C SER A 127 9.93 6.14 -22.03
N THR A 128 10.24 6.15 -23.33
CA THR A 128 10.36 4.91 -24.14
C THR A 128 11.42 3.97 -23.58
N THR A 129 12.51 4.50 -23.04
CA THR A 129 13.54 3.72 -22.33
C THR A 129 12.98 3.02 -21.10
N ALA A 130 12.20 3.72 -20.26
CA ALA A 130 11.60 3.15 -19.07
C ALA A 130 10.53 2.09 -19.42
N ALA A 131 9.69 2.36 -20.43
CA ALA A 131 8.69 1.40 -20.89
C ALA A 131 9.32 0.12 -21.42
N TRP A 132 10.32 0.23 -22.28
CA TRP A 132 11.04 -0.94 -22.80
C TRP A 132 11.78 -1.70 -21.69
N GLY A 133 12.53 -0.97 -20.85
CA GLY A 133 13.28 -1.56 -19.74
C GLY A 133 12.38 -2.32 -18.76
N GLY A 134 11.25 -1.72 -18.36
CA GLY A 134 10.29 -2.35 -17.46
C GLY A 134 9.65 -3.62 -18.04
N LEU A 135 9.33 -3.64 -19.34
CA LEU A 135 8.78 -4.83 -20.00
C LEU A 135 9.78 -6.00 -20.04
N GLN A 136 11.07 -5.72 -20.17
CA GLN A 136 12.13 -6.75 -20.20
C GLN A 136 12.55 -7.20 -18.80
N ALA A 137 12.66 -6.26 -17.85
CA ALA A 137 13.13 -6.52 -16.51
C ALA A 137 12.03 -7.10 -15.60
N GLY A 138 10.78 -6.66 -15.76
CA GLY A 138 9.67 -7.04 -14.87
C GLY A 138 9.50 -8.55 -14.67
N PRO A 139 9.42 -9.38 -15.73
CA PRO A 139 9.31 -10.83 -15.59
C PRO A 139 10.57 -11.51 -15.01
N ARG A 140 11.72 -10.84 -15.02
CA ARG A 140 12.96 -11.35 -14.41
C ARG A 140 13.00 -11.07 -12.91
N VAL A 141 12.49 -9.92 -12.49
CA VAL A 141 12.34 -9.56 -11.06
C VAL A 141 11.18 -10.34 -10.44
N ILE A 142 10.03 -10.39 -11.12
CA ILE A 142 8.84 -11.17 -10.71
C ILE A 142 8.74 -12.43 -11.57
N GLY A 143 9.64 -13.37 -11.28
CA GLY A 143 9.82 -14.63 -12.01
C GLY A 143 8.96 -15.79 -11.52
N PRO A 144 9.23 -17.02 -12.02
CA PRO A 144 8.55 -18.24 -11.59
C PRO A 144 8.60 -18.49 -10.08
N GLU A 145 9.71 -18.16 -9.44
CA GLU A 145 9.94 -18.32 -8.00
C GLU A 145 9.03 -17.39 -7.19
N SER A 146 8.95 -16.10 -7.57
CA SER A 146 8.05 -15.14 -6.93
C SER A 146 6.60 -15.59 -7.05
N ARG A 147 6.21 -16.09 -8.23
CA ARG A 147 4.85 -16.60 -8.48
C ARG A 147 4.56 -17.88 -7.70
N ARG A 148 5.56 -18.73 -7.48
CA ARG A 148 5.43 -19.92 -6.63
C ARG A 148 5.22 -19.51 -5.17
N ALA A 149 6.03 -18.59 -4.66
CA ALA A 149 5.86 -18.05 -3.31
C ALA A 149 4.47 -17.43 -3.11
N MET A 150 3.96 -16.66 -4.08
CA MET A 150 2.60 -16.11 -4.02
C MET A 150 1.53 -17.21 -3.91
N LYS A 151 1.68 -18.33 -4.65
CA LYS A 151 0.73 -19.46 -4.55
C LYS A 151 0.78 -20.11 -3.17
N GLU A 152 1.98 -20.34 -2.64
CA GLU A 152 2.17 -20.91 -1.30
C GLU A 152 1.59 -20.00 -0.20
N LEU A 153 1.74 -18.68 -0.35
CA LEU A 153 1.11 -17.70 0.56
C LEU A 153 -0.43 -17.79 0.51
N LEU A 154 -1.01 -17.88 -0.70
CA LEU A 154 -2.45 -18.03 -0.86
C LEU A 154 -2.96 -19.33 -0.22
N GLU A 155 -2.28 -20.45 -0.46
CA GLU A 155 -2.63 -21.75 0.13
C GLU A 155 -2.61 -21.70 1.67
N ARG A 156 -1.58 -21.09 2.26
CA ARG A 156 -1.45 -20.91 3.72
C ARG A 156 -2.56 -20.02 4.32
N ILE A 157 -3.10 -19.10 3.54
CA ILE A 157 -4.22 -18.25 3.95
C ILE A 157 -5.52 -19.08 3.88
N GLU A 158 -5.74 -19.77 2.76
CA GLU A 158 -6.96 -20.55 2.54
C GLU A 158 -7.10 -21.75 3.49
N ASP A 159 -5.99 -22.39 3.89
CA ASP A 159 -5.98 -23.51 4.84
C ASP A 159 -5.95 -23.07 6.33
N GLY A 160 -5.93 -21.75 6.56
CA GLY A 160 -5.93 -21.11 7.88
C GLY A 160 -4.61 -21.23 8.66
N SER A 161 -3.53 -21.70 8.06
CA SER A 161 -2.21 -21.80 8.71
C SER A 161 -1.70 -20.43 9.13
N PHE A 162 -1.84 -19.42 8.26
CA PHE A 162 -1.50 -18.05 8.60
C PHE A 162 -2.30 -17.53 9.79
N ALA A 163 -3.62 -17.78 9.83
CA ALA A 163 -4.47 -17.33 10.93
C ALA A 163 -4.06 -17.93 12.28
N ARG A 164 -3.72 -19.24 12.30
CA ARG A 164 -3.21 -19.91 13.52
C ARG A 164 -1.88 -19.33 13.98
N GLU A 165 -0.96 -19.09 13.05
CA GLU A 165 0.34 -18.48 13.34
C GLU A 165 0.18 -17.06 13.90
N PHE A 166 -0.70 -16.25 13.29
CA PHE A 166 -0.92 -14.88 13.76
C PHE A 166 -1.57 -14.84 15.15
N LEU A 167 -2.52 -15.73 15.44
CA LEU A 167 -3.11 -15.84 16.78
C LEU A 167 -2.07 -16.24 17.83
N ASP A 168 -1.13 -17.12 17.48
CA ASP A 168 0.01 -17.46 18.34
C ASP A 168 0.88 -16.20 18.61
N VAL A 169 1.20 -15.41 17.59
CA VAL A 169 1.92 -14.12 17.75
C VAL A 169 1.18 -13.16 18.68
N GLN A 170 -0.15 -13.11 18.61
CA GLN A 170 -0.93 -12.26 19.51
C GLN A 170 -0.97 -12.79 20.95
N SER A 171 -0.76 -14.10 21.17
CA SER A 171 -0.84 -14.72 22.50
C SER A 171 0.24 -14.24 23.48
N ASP A 172 1.36 -13.72 22.99
CA ASP A 172 2.43 -13.12 23.80
C ASP A 172 2.23 -11.60 24.03
N GLY A 173 1.07 -11.05 23.65
CA GLY A 173 0.82 -9.61 23.67
C GLY A 173 1.48 -8.84 22.54
N GLY A 174 1.88 -9.53 21.46
CA GLY A 174 2.48 -8.94 20.26
C GLY A 174 3.96 -8.55 20.43
N GLU A 175 4.66 -9.18 21.38
CA GLU A 175 6.07 -8.92 21.65
C GLU A 175 6.95 -9.35 20.47
N ARG A 176 6.72 -10.55 19.93
CA ARG A 176 7.42 -11.01 18.72
C ARG A 176 7.25 -10.04 17.56
N LEU A 177 6.04 -9.54 17.35
CA LEU A 177 5.75 -8.57 16.29
C LEU A 177 6.52 -7.26 16.50
N ARG A 178 6.57 -6.73 17.73
CA ARG A 178 7.33 -5.51 18.04
C ARG A 178 8.84 -5.70 17.83
N GLN A 179 9.39 -6.85 18.20
CA GLN A 179 10.80 -7.16 17.99
C GLN A 179 11.15 -7.22 16.50
N GLU A 180 10.29 -7.86 15.70
CA GLU A 180 10.45 -7.92 14.25
C GLU A 180 10.38 -6.53 13.59
N ILE A 181 9.42 -5.69 14.02
CA ILE A 181 9.32 -4.29 13.58
C ILE A 181 10.57 -3.50 13.97
N ALA A 182 11.06 -3.65 15.21
CA ALA A 182 12.26 -2.97 15.68
C ALA A 182 13.49 -3.38 14.87
N ARG A 183 13.66 -4.67 14.58
CA ARG A 183 14.74 -5.17 13.73
C ARG A 183 14.67 -4.60 12.32
N LYS A 184 13.49 -4.58 11.70
CA LYS A 184 13.31 -3.98 10.36
C LYS A 184 13.54 -2.47 10.35
N ALA A 185 13.27 -1.77 11.45
CA ALA A 185 13.54 -0.35 11.58
C ALA A 185 15.05 0.00 11.57
N GLU A 186 15.93 -0.98 11.80
CA GLU A 186 17.39 -0.82 11.72
C GLU A 186 17.91 -0.78 10.27
N HIS A 187 17.09 -1.11 9.27
CA HIS A 187 17.50 -1.09 7.87
C HIS A 187 17.95 0.33 7.45
N PRO A 188 19.15 0.50 6.82
CA PRO A 188 19.72 1.84 6.55
C PRO A 188 18.85 2.78 5.69
N ILE A 189 17.98 2.22 4.84
CA ILE A 189 17.00 3.00 4.07
C ILE A 189 16.07 3.83 4.97
N VAL A 190 15.76 3.36 6.18
CA VAL A 190 14.87 4.03 7.13
C VAL A 190 15.49 5.34 7.59
N GLY A 191 16.75 5.30 8.02
CA GLY A 191 17.50 6.49 8.44
C GLY A 191 17.70 7.48 7.30
N THR A 192 18.07 6.99 6.12
CA THR A 192 18.18 7.81 4.89
C THR A 192 16.86 8.51 4.57
N GLY A 193 15.76 7.76 4.65
CA GLY A 193 14.43 8.28 4.38
C GLY A 193 13.95 9.33 5.37
N HIS A 194 14.30 9.22 6.66
CA HIS A 194 13.97 10.25 7.65
C HIS A 194 14.59 11.60 7.27
N GLY A 195 15.90 11.63 7.03
CA GLY A 195 16.59 12.87 6.65
C GLY A 195 16.05 13.48 5.36
N LEU A 196 15.80 12.66 4.33
CA LEU A 196 15.29 13.15 3.06
C LEU A 196 13.85 13.67 3.14
N ARG A 197 12.96 12.98 3.87
CA ARG A 197 11.56 13.43 4.01
C ARG A 197 11.46 14.74 4.79
N GLU A 198 12.29 14.91 5.82
CA GLU A 198 12.39 16.17 6.57
C GLU A 198 12.89 17.30 5.68
N PHE A 199 13.99 17.08 4.95
CA PHE A 199 14.54 18.05 4.01
C PHE A 199 13.52 18.49 2.94
N LEU A 200 12.86 17.54 2.28
CA LEU A 200 11.83 17.83 1.28
C LEU A 200 10.60 18.53 1.85
N MET A 201 10.27 18.29 3.12
CA MET A 201 9.22 19.01 3.82
C MET A 201 9.62 20.47 4.04
N GLN A 202 10.83 20.75 4.52
CA GLN A 202 11.36 22.10 4.67
C GLN A 202 11.39 22.87 3.34
N CYS A 203 11.91 22.26 2.26
CA CYS A 203 11.92 22.92 0.96
C CYS A 203 10.51 23.32 0.48
N ARG A 204 9.48 22.53 0.79
CA ARG A 204 8.09 22.89 0.45
C ARG A 204 7.58 24.07 1.28
N LEU A 205 7.89 24.09 2.58
CA LEU A 205 7.50 25.19 3.47
C LEU A 205 8.18 26.51 3.08
N ASP A 206 9.45 26.46 2.69
CA ASP A 206 10.21 27.63 2.23
C ASP A 206 9.63 28.21 0.92
N GLN A 207 9.15 27.34 0.03
CA GLN A 207 8.47 27.78 -1.20
C GLN A 207 7.12 28.46 -0.90
N THR A 208 6.35 27.94 0.06
CA THR A 208 5.06 28.55 0.45
C THR A 208 5.23 29.88 1.18
N SER A 209 6.22 29.99 2.08
CA SER A 209 6.52 31.22 2.82
C SER A 209 7.17 32.31 1.96
N GLY A 210 7.92 31.93 0.92
CA GLY A 210 8.44 32.85 -0.10
C GLY A 210 7.38 33.31 -1.12
N ALA A 211 6.30 32.57 -1.29
CA ALA A 211 5.18 32.96 -2.17
C ALA A 211 4.29 34.04 -1.52
N ASP A 212 3.95 33.89 -0.23
CA ASP A 212 3.16 34.89 0.52
C ASP A 212 3.86 36.26 0.56
N GLN A 213 5.18 36.30 0.72
CA GLN A 213 5.95 37.56 0.73
C GLN A 213 6.03 38.25 -0.65
N ARG A 214 5.73 37.55 -1.75
CA ARG A 214 5.69 38.14 -3.11
C ARG A 214 4.31 38.67 -3.46
N GLU A 215 3.24 38.17 -2.85
CA GLU A 215 1.88 38.69 -3.02
C GLU A 215 1.64 39.97 -2.22
N GLU A 216 2.26 40.12 -1.03
CA GLU A 216 2.17 41.35 -0.22
C GLU A 216 2.99 42.55 -0.79
N ARG A 217 3.77 42.34 -1.86
CA ARG A 217 4.61 43.37 -2.50
C ARG A 217 4.08 43.86 -3.86
N LYS A 218 2.84 43.53 -4.22
CA LYS A 218 2.15 44.05 -5.42
C LYS A 218 1.01 44.97 -5.02
#